data_AF-A0A372JIZ6-F1
#
_entry.id   AF-A0A372JIZ6-F1
#
_cell.length_a   1.000
_cell.length_b   1.000
_cell.length_c   1.000
_cell.angle_alpha   90.00
_cell.angle_beta   90.00
_cell.angle_gamma   90.00
#
_symmetry.space_group_name_H-M   'P 1'
#
loop_
_entity.id
_entity.type
_entity.pdbx_description
1 polymer ?
#
loop_
_entity_poly.entity_id
_entity_poly.type
_entity_poly.pdbx_seq_one_letter_code
_entity_poly.pdbx_strand_id
1 'polypeptide(L)'
;MKFSFVMSLVCFVVLLVAVIVLWMILSGLGVFDAIAGTVQDLTSKQGEDSGGVDAASWFSFTRVLGYTVLVGALNVMLITALSTVGSVIYNLAADLVGGVEVTLKEAE
;
A
#
# COMPACT_ATOMS: atom_id res chain seq x y z
N MET A 1 -12.97 -15.56 3.96
CA MET A 1 -13.46 -14.16 4.07
C MET A 1 -12.99 -13.46 5.35
N LYS A 2 -13.35 -13.92 6.56
CA LYS A 2 -12.97 -13.26 7.83
C LYS A 2 -11.46 -13.08 8.02
N PHE A 3 -10.68 -14.13 7.77
CA PHE A 3 -9.23 -14.10 7.97
C PHE A 3 -8.50 -13.28 6.89
N SER A 4 -8.93 -13.38 5.63
CA SER A 4 -8.35 -12.60 4.52
C SER A 4 -8.57 -11.10 4.70
N PHE A 5 -9.72 -10.68 5.22
CA PHE A 5 -9.98 -9.27 5.50
C PHE A 5 -9.08 -8.75 6.62
N VAL A 6 -8.93 -9.51 7.70
CA VAL A 6 -8.03 -9.15 8.81
C VAL A 6 -6.57 -9.10 8.36
N MET A 7 -6.11 -10.07 7.56
CA MET A 7 -4.75 -10.08 7.01
C MET A 7 -4.49 -8.86 6.12
N SER A 8 -5.45 -8.50 5.27
CA SER A 8 -5.37 -7.31 4.42
C SER A 8 -5.30 -6.02 5.25
N LEU A 9 -6.09 -5.93 6.32
CA LEU A 9 -6.07 -4.80 7.25
C LEU A 9 -4.74 -4.69 8.01
N VAL A 10 -4.16 -5.80 8.44
CA VAL A 10 -2.85 -5.81 9.11
C VAL A 10 -1.75 -5.33 8.14
N CYS A 11 -1.73 -5.84 6.90
CA CYS A 11 -0.81 -5.36 5.88
C CYS A 11 -0.95 -3.85 5.62
N PHE A 12 -2.17 -3.31 5.64
CA PHE A 12 -2.41 -1.88 5.51
C PHE A 12 -1.79 -1.06 6.64
N VAL A 13 -2.00 -1.47 7.89
CA VAL A 13 -1.44 -0.77 9.06
C VAL A 13 0.08 -0.83 9.05
N VAL A 14 0.66 -1.99 8.72
CA VAL A 14 2.13 -2.14 8.60
C VAL A 14 2.69 -1.21 7.54
N LEU A 15 2.04 -1.10 6.37
CA LEU A 15 2.46 -0.19 5.31
C LEU A 15 2.38 1.27 5.77
N LEU A 16 1.30 1.67 6.44
CA LEU A 16 1.16 3.02 6.98
C LEU A 16 2.27 3.37 7.96
N VAL A 17 2.56 2.49 8.93
CA VAL A 17 3.64 2.69 9.89
C VAL A 17 4.99 2.75 9.18
N ALA A 18 5.24 1.89 8.20
CA ALA A 18 6.48 1.89 7.43
C ALA A 18 6.70 3.22 6.69
N VAL A 19 5.67 3.77 6.05
CA VAL A 19 5.78 5.05 5.34
C VAL A 19 5.94 6.23 6.30
N ILE A 20 5.26 6.21 7.44
CA ILE A 20 5.44 7.23 8.49
C ILE A 20 6.89 7.25 8.97
N VAL A 21 7.45 6.07 9.28
CA VAL A 21 8.85 5.93 9.72
C VAL A 21 9.81 6.39 8.62
N LEU A 22 9.59 5.97 7.37
CA LEU A 22 10.41 6.36 6.24
C LEU A 22 10.40 7.88 6.05
N TRP A 23 9.23 8.52 6.08
CA TRP A 23 9.12 9.97 5.97
C TRP A 23 9.83 10.70 7.11
N MET A 24 9.71 10.21 8.35
CA MET A 24 10.43 10.78 9.50
C MET A 24 11.94 10.72 9.33
N ILE A 25 12.48 9.60 8.82
CA ILE A 25 13.92 9.46 8.56
C ILE A 25 14.36 10.41 7.45
N LEU A 26 13.64 10.49 6.33
CA LEU A 26 13.98 11.38 5.22
C LEU A 26 13.93 12.86 5.62
N SER A 27 12.94 13.22 6.42
CA SER A 27 12.79 14.57 6.98
C SER A 27 13.92 14.88 7.96
N GLY A 28 14.25 13.96 8.87
CA GLY A 28 15.36 14.12 9.83
C GLY A 28 16.73 14.19 9.16
N LEU A 29 16.91 13.58 7.98
CA LEU A 29 18.12 13.68 7.16
C LEU A 29 18.17 14.96 6.30
N GLY A 30 17.13 15.81 6.33
CA GLY A 30 17.09 17.05 5.56
C GLY A 30 16.97 16.85 4.04
N VAL A 31 16.52 15.67 3.59
CA VAL A 31 16.40 15.37 2.14
C VAL A 31 15.46 16.35 1.45
N PHE A 32 14.36 16.71 2.12
CA PHE A 32 13.38 17.66 1.58
C PHE A 32 13.96 19.08 1.47
N ASP A 33 14.82 19.50 2.41
CA ASP A 33 15.52 20.79 2.36
C ASP A 33 16.55 20.81 1.23
N ALA A 34 17.30 19.72 1.03
CA ALA A 34 18.25 19.60 -0.08
C ALA A 34 17.57 19.66 -1.45
N ILE A 35 16.39 19.06 -1.59
CA ILE A 35 15.57 19.15 -2.80
C ILE A 35 15.06 20.57 -3.00
N ALA A 36 14.54 21.22 -1.96
CA ALA A 36 14.06 22.61 -2.04
C ALA A 36 15.20 23.57 -2.45
N GLY A 37 16.39 23.42 -1.86
CA GLY A 37 17.57 24.21 -2.24
C GLY A 37 18.00 23.98 -3.69
N THR A 38 18.01 22.73 -4.15
CA THR A 38 18.35 22.41 -5.55
C THR A 38 17.32 22.99 -6.53
N VAL A 39 16.02 22.88 -6.21
CA VAL A 39 14.95 23.45 -7.04
C VAL A 39 15.05 24.97 -7.08
N GLN A 40 15.32 25.61 -5.95
CA GLN A 40 15.53 27.05 -5.89
C GLN A 40 16.74 27.48 -6.73
N ASP A 41 17.88 26.80 -6.64
CA ASP A 41 19.07 27.12 -7.44
C ASP A 41 18.86 26.98 -8.96
N LEU A 42 17.96 26.09 -9.37
CA LEU A 42 17.59 25.88 -10.78
C LEU A 42 16.55 26.92 -11.24
N THR A 43 15.55 27.23 -10.43
CA THR A 43 14.51 28.22 -10.75
C THR A 43 15.02 29.65 -10.67
N SER A 44 15.95 29.98 -9.77
CA SER A 44 16.58 31.31 -9.68
C SER A 44 17.41 31.68 -10.91
N LYS A 45 17.81 30.71 -11.75
CA LYS A 45 18.46 30.98 -13.04
C LYS A 45 17.47 31.29 -14.18
N GLN A 46 16.18 31.09 -13.96
CA GLN A 46 15.14 31.14 -14.99
C GLN A 46 14.06 32.18 -14.67
N GLY A 47 14.45 33.42 -14.38
CA GLY A 47 13.58 34.61 -14.46
C GLY A 47 12.57 34.80 -13.31
N GLU A 48 12.54 36.02 -12.78
CA GLU A 48 11.75 36.52 -11.64
C GLU A 48 10.21 36.41 -11.74
N ASP A 49 9.61 35.72 -12.72
CA ASP A 49 8.15 35.83 -13.00
C ASP A 49 7.35 34.53 -13.03
N SER A 50 7.91 33.39 -12.63
CA SER A 50 7.14 32.14 -12.51
C SER A 50 7.25 31.59 -11.09
N GLY A 51 6.18 31.76 -10.32
CA GLY A 51 6.04 31.35 -8.91
C GLY A 51 6.83 30.08 -8.59
N GLY A 52 7.81 30.23 -7.69
CA GLY A 52 8.73 29.16 -7.32
C GLY A 52 7.99 27.87 -7.02
N VAL A 53 8.43 26.78 -7.65
CA VAL A 53 7.91 25.45 -7.35
C VAL A 53 8.32 25.12 -5.92
N ASP A 54 7.38 25.30 -5.00
CA ASP A 54 7.59 25.00 -3.59
C ASP A 54 7.63 23.49 -3.39
N ALA A 55 8.79 22.89 -3.69
CA ALA A 55 9.06 21.46 -3.57
C ALA A 55 8.80 20.94 -2.16
N ALA A 56 8.95 21.79 -1.13
CA ALA A 56 8.61 21.44 0.25
C ALA A 56 7.10 21.20 0.42
N SER A 57 6.25 21.99 -0.25
CA SER A 57 4.79 21.77 -0.23
C SER A 57 4.36 20.45 -0.90
N TRP A 58 5.11 19.99 -1.90
CA TRP A 58 4.84 18.73 -2.62
C TRP A 58 5.08 17.50 -1.75
N PHE A 59 6.14 17.51 -0.93
CA PHE A 59 6.50 16.42 -0.03
C PHE A 59 6.00 16.61 1.41
N SER A 60 5.06 17.53 1.63
CA SER A 60 4.46 17.77 2.94
C SER A 60 3.88 16.49 3.56
N PHE A 61 4.06 16.34 4.87
CA PHE A 61 3.62 15.15 5.62
C PHE A 61 2.17 14.77 5.34
N THR A 62 1.26 15.74 5.37
CA THR A 62 -0.17 15.55 5.12
C THR A 62 -0.44 14.99 3.73
N ARG A 63 0.28 15.47 2.72
CA ARG A 63 0.10 15.05 1.32
C ARG A 63 0.66 13.64 1.10
N VAL A 64 1.84 13.35 1.64
CA VAL A 64 2.45 12.01 1.59
C VAL A 64 1.58 10.97 2.31
N LEU A 65 1.08 11.29 3.50
CA LEU A 65 0.16 10.40 4.22
C LEU A 65 -1.17 10.25 3.49
N GLY A 66 -1.72 11.32 2.93
CA GLY A 66 -2.94 11.25 2.12
C GLY A 66 -2.81 10.27 0.96
N TYR A 67 -1.72 10.34 0.20
CA TYR A 67 -1.44 9.39 -0.88
C TYR A 67 -1.23 7.98 -0.36
N THR A 68 -0.53 7.81 0.76
CA THR A 68 -0.28 6.50 1.36
C THR A 68 -1.56 5.81 1.81
N VAL A 69 -2.49 6.56 2.40
CA VAL A 69 -3.81 6.04 2.78
C VAL A 69 -4.58 5.59 1.53
N LEU A 70 -4.55 6.38 0.46
CA LEU A 70 -5.24 6.04 -0.79
C LEU A 70 -4.64 4.79 -1.45
N VAL A 71 -3.33 4.73 -1.60
CA VAL A 71 -2.61 3.57 -2.15
C VAL A 71 -2.80 2.34 -1.26
N GLY A 72 -2.73 2.51 0.05
CA GLY A 72 -2.94 1.44 1.00
C GLY A 72 -4.37 0.88 0.95
N ALA A 73 -5.38 1.75 0.84
CA ALA A 73 -6.77 1.31 0.67
C ALA A 73 -6.96 0.53 -0.65
N LEU A 74 -6.29 0.96 -1.72
CA LEU A 74 -6.28 0.25 -3.00
C LEU A 74 -5.61 -1.12 -2.86
N ASN A 75 -4.48 -1.21 -2.15
CA ASN A 75 -3.82 -2.48 -1.88
C ASN A 75 -4.72 -3.45 -1.08
N VAL A 76 -5.45 -2.93 -0.07
CA VAL A 76 -6.41 -3.73 0.70
C VAL A 76 -7.50 -4.31 -0.20
N MET A 77 -8.02 -3.48 -1.11
CA MET A 77 -9.01 -3.90 -2.09
C MET A 77 -8.45 -4.99 -3.01
N LEU A 78 -7.24 -4.82 -3.53
CA LEU A 78 -6.58 -5.80 -4.41
C LEU A 78 -6.36 -7.15 -3.73
N ILE A 79 -5.82 -7.15 -2.50
CA ILE A 79 -5.61 -8.38 -1.71
C ILE A 79 -6.95 -9.09 -1.45
N THR A 80 -8.00 -8.34 -1.15
CA THR A 80 -9.35 -8.89 -0.89
C THR A 80 -9.96 -9.51 -2.16
N ALA A 81 -9.84 -8.81 -3.30
CA ALA A 81 -10.29 -9.32 -4.59
C ALA A 81 -9.51 -10.57 -5.00
N LEU A 82 -8.19 -10.54 -4.87
CA LEU A 82 -7.33 -11.68 -5.19
C LEU A 82 -7.63 -12.89 -4.29
N SER A 83 -7.88 -12.69 -2.99
CA SER A 83 -8.30 -13.76 -2.09
C SER A 83 -9.65 -14.35 -2.48
N THR A 84 -10.57 -13.55 -3.03
CA THR A 84 -11.87 -14.03 -3.51
C THR A 84 -11.68 -14.92 -4.73
N VAL A 85 -10.88 -14.48 -5.71
CA VAL A 85 -10.54 -15.26 -6.91
C VAL A 85 -9.80 -16.54 -6.53
N GLY A 86 -8.78 -16.46 -5.67
CA GLY A 86 -8.03 -17.63 -5.22
C GLY A 86 -8.90 -18.67 -4.52
N SER A 87 -9.89 -18.24 -3.73
CA SER A 87 -10.86 -19.15 -3.12
C SER A 87 -11.74 -19.85 -4.15
N VAL A 88 -12.15 -19.17 -5.21
CA VAL A 88 -12.96 -19.78 -6.29
C VAL A 88 -12.14 -20.81 -7.06
N ILE A 89 -10.87 -20.48 -7.39
CA ILE A 89 -9.96 -21.41 -8.07
C ILE A 89 -9.65 -22.63 -7.18
N TYR A 90 -9.42 -22.43 -5.88
CA TYR A 90 -9.19 -23.54 -4.95
C TYR A 90 -10.41 -24.46 -4.84
N ASN A 91 -11.60 -23.88 -4.71
CA ASN A 91 -12.84 -24.66 -4.67
C ASN A 91 -13.04 -25.45 -5.96
N LEU A 92 -12.78 -24.84 -7.13
CA LEU A 92 -12.84 -25.53 -8.42
C LEU A 92 -11.82 -26.68 -8.52
N ALA A 93 -10.59 -26.47 -8.04
CA ALA A 93 -9.56 -27.51 -8.02
C ALA A 93 -9.91 -28.66 -7.06
N ALA A 94 -10.47 -28.35 -5.89
CA ALA A 94 -10.92 -29.34 -4.92
C ALA A 94 -12.10 -30.17 -5.45
N ASP A 95 -13.02 -29.53 -6.17
CA ASP A 95 -14.15 -30.19 -6.83
C ASP A 95 -13.67 -31.11 -7.97
N LEU A 96 -12.64 -30.69 -8.72
CA LEU A 96 -12.03 -31.49 -9.80
C LEU A 96 -11.23 -32.70 -9.29
N VAL A 97 -10.60 -32.60 -8.12
CA VAL A 97 -9.84 -33.69 -7.49
C VAL A 97 -10.76 -34.78 -6.93
N GLY A 98 -12.04 -34.49 -6.71
CA GLY A 98 -13.00 -35.45 -6.20
C GLY A 98 -12.77 -35.73 -4.71
N GLY A 99 -13.76 -35.39 -3.89
CA GLY A 99 -13.70 -35.63 -2.45
C GLY A 99 -13.53 -37.12 -2.10
N VAL A 100 -12.88 -37.39 -0.97
CA VAL A 100 -12.84 -38.73 -0.40
C VAL A 100 -14.23 -39.04 0.19
N GLU A 101 -15.05 -39.81 -0.54
CA GLU A 101 -16.26 -40.42 0.02
C GLU A 101 -15.87 -41.54 0.98
N VAL A 102 -15.72 -41.22 2.26
CA VAL A 102 -15.64 -42.23 3.31
C VAL A 102 -17.06 -42.76 3.56
N THR A 103 -17.42 -43.83 2.85
CA THR A 103 -18.60 -44.62 3.20
C THR A 103 -18.28 -45.43 4.45
N LEU A 104 -18.70 -44.93 5.62
CA LEU A 104 -18.73 -45.73 6.83
C LEU A 104 -19.88 -46.71 6.72
N LYS A 105 -19.58 -47.97 6.40
CA LYS A 105 -20.49 -49.07 6.69
C LYS A 105 -20.38 -49.36 8.18
N GLU A 106 -21.50 -49.27 8.87
CA GLU A 106 -21.62 -49.70 10.26
C GLU A 106 -21.17 -51.16 10.35
N ALA A 107 -20.20 -51.43 11.24
CA ALA A 107 -19.83 -52.78 11.59
C ALA A 107 -20.86 -53.30 12.61
N GLU A 108 -21.39 -54.48 12.30
CA GLU A 108 -22.34 -55.29 13.09
C GLU A 108 -21.98 -55.39 14.58
#